data_AF-A0A452ZHZ7-F1
#
_entry.id   AF-A0A452ZHZ7-F1
#
_cell.length_a   1.000
_cell.length_b   1.000
_cell.length_c   1.000
_cell.angle_alpha   90.00
_cell.angle_beta   90.00
_cell.angle_gamma   90.00
#
_symmetry.space_group_name_H-M   'P 1'
#
loop_
_entity.id
_entity.type
_entity.pdbx_description
1 polymer ?
#
loop_
_entity_poly.entity_id
_entity_poly.type
_entity_poly.pdbx_seq_one_letter_code
_entity_poly.pdbx_strand_id
1 'polypeptide(L)'
;MNINTNWSEPKASKLDTLLKLADVKGADGKTTLLHSAVQEIARSEDEKSDEIAENHIQFRKHGLKVVSGLSSELGSVKKAATMDFDVLHGYVSKLETGVGKITSVILLQNQCRKGERFFAVMRGFLKEAEQGIRQVRGDERKAMERVNEITGYFHGNAAKEEAHPLRIFMVARDFVAILDRVCREVSQQDRAFVGSARSFRASATTPSPLLSMHGQHGGDGNSDEATLLGVLDAHF
;
A
#
# COMPACT_ATOMS: atom_id res chain seq x y z
N MET A 1 6.28 10.66 -26.31
CA MET A 1 6.11 12.04 -26.82
C MET A 1 4.66 12.24 -27.21
N ASN A 2 3.91 13.07 -26.49
CA ASN A 2 2.71 13.73 -27.03
C ASN A 2 3.01 15.23 -26.97
N ILE A 3 3.31 15.82 -28.12
CA ILE A 3 3.83 17.18 -28.29
C ILE A 3 2.69 18.05 -28.79
N ASN A 4 1.81 18.49 -27.87
CA ASN A 4 0.86 19.61 -28.05
C ASN A 4 -0.19 19.64 -26.95
N THR A 5 0.10 20.26 -25.79
CA THR A 5 -0.98 20.83 -24.96
C THR A 5 -0.48 22.04 -24.16
N ASN A 6 -1.18 23.14 -24.38
CA ASN A 6 -1.07 24.44 -23.74
C ASN A 6 -1.17 24.28 -22.20
N TRP A 7 -0.15 24.70 -21.45
CA TRP A 7 -0.06 24.60 -19.99
C TRP A 7 -0.94 25.64 -19.28
N SER A 8 -2.26 25.59 -19.50
CA SER A 8 -3.18 25.80 -18.38
C SER A 8 -2.86 24.68 -17.41
N GLU A 9 -2.58 24.98 -16.14
CA GLU A 9 -2.32 23.99 -15.09
C GLU A 9 -3.15 22.72 -15.35
N PRO A 10 -2.53 21.54 -15.52
CA PRO A 10 -3.28 20.33 -15.80
C PRO A 10 -4.22 20.10 -14.63
N LYS A 11 -5.52 20.38 -14.82
CA LYS A 11 -6.56 19.97 -13.89
C LYS A 11 -6.30 18.50 -13.59
N ALA A 12 -6.13 18.17 -12.31
CA ALA A 12 -5.85 16.81 -11.90
C ALA A 12 -6.83 15.86 -12.61
N SER A 13 -6.29 14.84 -13.27
CA SER A 13 -7.12 13.82 -13.91
C SER A 13 -8.03 13.21 -12.84
N LYS A 14 -9.32 13.00 -13.17
CA LYS A 14 -10.27 12.36 -12.25
C LYS A 14 -9.66 11.10 -11.66
N LEU A 15 -9.77 10.93 -10.34
CA LEU A 15 -9.15 9.80 -9.67
C LEU A 15 -9.63 8.46 -10.23
N ASP A 16 -10.89 8.39 -10.70
CA ASP A 16 -11.46 7.26 -11.42
C ASP A 16 -10.65 6.83 -12.67
N THR A 17 -9.91 7.73 -13.31
CA THR A 17 -9.06 7.37 -14.46
C THR A 17 -7.84 6.58 -14.05
N LEU A 18 -7.42 6.62 -12.78
CA LEU A 18 -6.32 5.78 -12.29
C LEU A 18 -6.67 4.29 -12.37
N LEU A 19 -7.93 3.92 -12.06
CA LEU A 19 -8.39 2.55 -12.18
C LEU A 19 -8.32 2.05 -13.64
N LYS A 20 -8.60 2.94 -14.61
CA LYS A 20 -8.52 2.60 -16.04
C LYS A 20 -7.10 2.28 -16.51
N LEU A 21 -6.06 2.78 -15.86
CA LEU A 21 -4.66 2.46 -16.21
C LEU A 21 -4.35 0.96 -16.03
N ALA A 22 -5.08 0.29 -15.13
CA ALA A 22 -4.98 -1.14 -14.93
C ALA A 22 -5.67 -1.94 -16.06
N ASP A 23 -6.61 -1.33 -16.79
CA ASP A 23 -7.39 -2.00 -17.82
C ASP A 23 -6.77 -1.89 -19.23
N VAL A 24 -5.89 -0.91 -19.45
CA VAL A 24 -5.22 -0.74 -20.75
C VAL A 24 -4.08 -1.74 -20.86
N LYS A 25 -4.28 -2.77 -21.67
CA LYS A 25 -3.30 -3.84 -21.93
C LYS A 25 -2.34 -3.49 -23.06
N GLY A 26 -1.10 -3.94 -22.95
CA GLY A 26 -0.10 -3.90 -24.01
C GLY A 26 -0.40 -4.91 -25.13
N ALA A 27 0.43 -4.89 -26.17
CA ALA A 27 0.31 -5.79 -27.33
C ALA A 27 0.41 -7.28 -26.97
N ASP A 28 0.99 -7.61 -25.82
CA ASP A 28 1.12 -8.97 -25.30
C ASP A 28 -0.18 -9.49 -24.64
N GLY A 29 -1.19 -8.64 -24.43
CA GLY A 29 -2.43 -8.94 -23.73
C GLY A 29 -2.28 -9.31 -22.25
N LYS A 30 -1.05 -9.25 -21.71
CA LYS A 30 -0.68 -9.71 -20.36
C LYS A 30 -0.26 -8.56 -19.47
N THR A 31 0.57 -7.65 -19.97
CA THR A 31 1.02 -6.47 -19.23
C THR A 31 0.07 -5.31 -19.45
N THR A 32 -0.06 -4.44 -18.46
CA THR A 32 -0.92 -3.25 -18.50
C THR A 32 -0.06 -1.99 -18.53
N LEU A 33 -0.63 -0.85 -18.91
CA LEU A 33 0.08 0.43 -18.82
C LEU A 33 0.61 0.69 -17.41
N LEU A 34 -0.10 0.23 -16.38
CA LEU A 34 0.36 0.32 -15.00
C LEU A 34 1.65 -0.49 -14.74
N HIS A 35 1.83 -1.65 -15.38
CA HIS A 35 3.09 -2.41 -15.28
C HIS A 35 4.27 -1.61 -15.83
N SER A 36 4.10 -1.05 -17.03
CA SER A 36 5.14 -0.23 -17.66
C SER A 36 5.43 1.02 -16.85
N ALA A 37 4.41 1.68 -16.31
CA ALA A 37 4.57 2.84 -15.44
C ALA A 37 5.33 2.50 -14.15
N VAL A 38 4.99 1.40 -13.47
CA VAL A 38 5.70 0.94 -12.27
C VAL A 38 7.17 0.64 -12.57
N GLN A 39 7.44 -0.04 -13.69
CA GLN A 39 8.81 -0.36 -14.09
C GLN A 39 9.63 0.90 -14.43
N GLU A 40 9.01 1.88 -15.08
CA GLU A 40 9.63 3.16 -15.42
C GLU A 40 9.91 4.02 -14.18
N ILE A 41 8.95 4.14 -13.26
CA ILE A 41 9.13 4.86 -11.99
C ILE A 41 10.24 4.20 -11.18
N ALA A 42 10.23 2.87 -11.07
CA ALA A 42 11.28 2.14 -10.35
C ALA A 42 12.65 2.44 -10.95
N ARG A 43 12.80 2.39 -12.28
CA ARG A 43 14.06 2.72 -12.96
C ARG A 43 14.50 4.16 -12.69
N SER A 44 13.59 5.12 -12.74
CA SER A 44 13.91 6.53 -12.51
C SER A 44 14.32 6.81 -11.05
N GLU A 45 13.70 6.15 -10.07
CA GLU A 45 14.09 6.27 -8.67
C GLU A 45 15.46 5.63 -8.40
N ASP A 46 15.80 4.55 -9.12
CA ASP A 46 17.11 3.91 -9.01
C ASP A 46 18.24 4.79 -9.57
N GLU A 47 17.99 5.51 -10.68
CA GLU A 47 18.95 6.44 -11.30
C GLU A 47 19.27 7.65 -10.41
N LYS A 48 18.40 7.99 -9.44
CA LYS A 48 18.64 9.08 -8.47
C LYS A 48 19.51 8.64 -7.28
N SER A 49 19.70 7.33 -7.09
CA SER A 49 20.53 6.81 -6.01
C SER A 49 21.99 6.69 -6.48
N ASP A 50 22.79 7.71 -6.20
CA ASP A 50 24.20 7.90 -6.63
C ASP A 50 25.22 6.94 -5.98
N GLU A 51 24.84 5.71 -5.63
CA GLU A 51 25.78 4.73 -5.05
C GLU A 51 26.37 3.79 -6.10
N ILE A 52 27.66 3.51 -5.94
CA ILE A 52 28.55 2.87 -6.90
C ILE A 52 28.02 1.49 -7.33
N ALA A 53 27.91 1.34 -8.66
CA ALA A 53 27.43 0.16 -9.36
C ALA A 53 28.25 -1.09 -9.05
N GLU A 54 27.70 -2.04 -8.28
CA GLU A 54 28.12 -3.44 -8.37
C GLU A 54 27.00 -4.48 -8.45
N ASN A 55 25.71 -4.11 -8.40
CA ASN A 55 24.62 -5.05 -8.70
C ASN A 55 23.38 -4.38 -9.28
N HIS A 56 23.22 -4.43 -10.60
CA HIS A 56 22.01 -3.98 -11.33
C HIS A 56 20.69 -4.55 -10.79
N ILE A 57 20.76 -5.69 -10.08
CA ILE A 57 19.65 -6.41 -9.42
C ILE A 57 19.25 -5.77 -8.08
N GLN A 58 20.18 -5.11 -7.37
CA GLN A 58 19.90 -4.43 -6.10
C GLN A 58 19.24 -3.07 -6.34
N PHE A 59 19.66 -2.36 -7.40
CA PHE A 59 19.02 -1.10 -7.84
C PHE A 59 17.55 -1.32 -8.13
N ARG A 60 17.18 -2.29 -8.98
CA ARG A 60 15.78 -2.56 -9.35
C ARG A 60 14.81 -2.84 -8.18
N LYS A 61 15.34 -3.10 -6.98
CA LYS A 61 14.55 -3.29 -5.76
C LYS A 61 14.29 -1.99 -5.00
N HIS A 62 15.12 -0.96 -5.13
CA HIS A 62 14.98 0.29 -4.40
C HIS A 62 13.78 1.10 -4.90
N GLY A 63 13.74 1.43 -6.19
CA GLY A 63 12.64 2.16 -6.80
C GLY A 63 11.31 1.41 -6.71
N LEU A 64 11.34 0.08 -6.85
CA LEU A 64 10.14 -0.73 -6.62
C LEU A 64 9.68 -0.69 -5.15
N LYS A 65 10.62 -0.63 -4.19
CA LYS A 65 10.32 -0.45 -2.77
C LYS A 65 9.66 0.89 -2.51
N VAL A 66 10.13 1.97 -3.13
CA VAL A 66 9.52 3.31 -3.06
C VAL A 66 8.07 3.26 -3.53
N VAL A 67 7.80 2.69 -4.72
CA VAL A 67 6.43 2.58 -5.25
C VAL A 67 5.54 1.70 -4.36
N SER A 68 6.06 0.56 -3.86
CA SER A 68 5.32 -0.31 -2.94
C SER A 68 5.10 0.32 -1.55
N GLY A 69 5.89 1.34 -1.19
CA GLY A 69 5.78 2.09 0.06
C GLY A 69 4.50 2.94 0.14
N LEU A 70 3.94 3.36 -0.99
CA LEU A 70 2.70 4.15 -1.08
C LEU A 70 1.52 3.47 -0.35
N SER A 71 1.49 2.14 -0.35
CA SER A 71 0.47 1.35 0.34
C SER A 71 0.47 1.54 1.86
N SER A 72 1.64 1.81 2.44
CA SER A 72 1.82 2.12 3.85
C SER A 72 1.51 3.58 4.17
N GLU A 73 1.95 4.52 3.31
CA GLU A 73 1.70 5.95 3.46
C GLU A 73 0.20 6.28 3.40
N LEU A 74 -0.53 5.58 2.53
CA LEU A 74 -1.98 5.74 2.37
C LEU A 74 -2.79 4.83 3.31
N GLY A 75 -2.21 4.40 4.43
CA GLY A 75 -2.92 3.57 5.42
C GLY A 75 -4.17 4.24 6.01
N SER A 76 -4.14 5.56 6.21
CA SER A 76 -5.29 6.35 6.67
C SER A 76 -6.41 6.41 5.63
N VAL A 77 -6.07 6.48 4.34
CA VAL A 77 -7.03 6.43 3.22
C VAL A 77 -7.79 5.12 3.21
N LYS A 78 -7.10 3.99 3.45
CA LYS A 78 -7.76 2.68 3.54
C LYS A 78 -8.78 2.62 4.67
N LYS A 79 -8.47 3.24 5.81
CA LYS A 79 -9.42 3.35 6.94
C LYS A 79 -10.60 4.24 6.59
N ALA A 80 -10.35 5.42 6.03
CA ALA A 80 -11.39 6.35 5.60
C ALA A 80 -12.35 5.71 4.57
N ALA A 81 -11.82 4.90 3.65
CA ALA A 81 -12.59 4.16 2.65
C ALA A 81 -13.52 3.07 3.22
N THR A 82 -13.40 2.74 4.51
CA THR A 82 -14.29 1.80 5.21
C THR A 82 -15.32 2.48 6.08
N MET A 83 -15.24 3.81 6.23
CA MET A 83 -16.18 4.58 7.02
C MET A 83 -17.48 4.80 6.25
N ASP A 84 -18.60 4.71 6.96
CA ASP A 84 -19.93 5.08 6.48
C ASP A 84 -20.30 6.44 7.09
N PHE A 85 -20.32 7.46 6.25
CA PHE A 85 -20.59 8.83 6.68
C PHE A 85 -22.03 9.00 7.18
N ASP A 86 -23.01 8.40 6.50
CA ASP A 86 -24.43 8.55 6.86
C ASP A 86 -24.71 7.91 8.22
N VAL A 87 -24.07 6.76 8.50
CA VAL A 87 -24.14 6.10 9.81
C VAL A 87 -23.50 6.97 10.89
N LEU A 88 -22.30 7.52 10.64
CA LEU A 88 -21.62 8.40 11.59
C LEU A 88 -22.44 9.66 11.89
N HIS A 89 -22.93 10.32 10.84
CA HIS A 89 -23.79 11.49 10.93
C HIS A 89 -25.09 11.20 11.70
N GLY A 90 -25.66 10.02 11.48
CA GLY A 90 -26.81 9.52 12.20
C GLY A 90 -26.56 9.37 13.70
N TYR A 91 -25.39 8.88 14.11
CA TYR A 91 -25.02 8.81 15.54
C TYR A 91 -24.91 10.19 16.17
N VAL A 92 -24.24 11.15 15.50
CA VAL A 92 -24.11 12.53 16.00
C VAL A 92 -25.48 13.18 16.15
N SER A 93 -26.35 13.03 15.15
CA SER A 93 -27.71 13.59 15.17
C SER A 93 -28.58 12.96 16.27
N LYS A 94 -28.42 11.66 16.54
CA LYS A 94 -29.11 10.98 17.66
C LYS A 94 -28.64 11.50 19.01
N LEU A 95 -27.34 11.77 19.18
CA LEU A 95 -26.79 12.36 20.40
C LEU A 95 -27.33 13.78 20.61
N GLU A 96 -27.33 14.63 19.56
CA GLU A 96 -27.91 15.97 19.60
C GLU A 96 -29.39 15.94 20.02
N THR A 97 -30.18 15.06 19.40
CA THR A 97 -31.60 14.87 19.73
C THR A 97 -31.78 14.39 21.18
N GLY A 98 -30.97 13.42 21.62
CA GLY A 98 -31.03 12.86 22.97
C GLY A 98 -30.74 13.91 24.04
N VAL A 99 -29.69 14.71 23.83
CA VAL A 99 -29.36 15.84 24.71
C VAL A 99 -30.47 16.89 24.71
N GLY A 100 -31.05 17.23 23.56
CA GLY A 100 -32.19 18.15 23.49
C GLY A 100 -33.39 17.68 24.33
N LYS A 101 -33.69 16.37 24.32
CA LYS A 101 -34.75 15.79 25.17
C LYS A 101 -34.43 15.92 26.66
N ILE A 102 -33.18 15.69 27.06
CA ILE A 102 -32.75 15.85 28.46
C ILE A 102 -32.85 17.33 28.88
N THR A 103 -32.45 18.26 28.01
CA THR A 103 -32.63 19.70 28.24
C THR A 103 -34.09 20.04 28.51
N SER A 104 -35.04 19.50 27.73
CA SER A 104 -36.48 19.70 27.97
C SER A 104 -36.92 19.19 29.35
N VAL A 105 -36.40 18.05 29.81
CA VAL A 105 -36.71 17.51 31.14
C VAL A 105 -36.16 18.41 32.25
N ILE A 106 -34.95 18.96 32.09
CA ILE A 106 -34.38 19.89 33.10
C ILE A 106 -35.21 21.18 33.19
N LEU A 107 -35.76 21.68 32.09
CA LEU A 107 -36.61 22.89 32.11
C LEU A 107 -37.90 22.71 32.91
N LEU A 108 -38.37 21.47 33.09
CA LEU A 108 -39.53 21.15 33.94
C LEU A 108 -39.21 21.21 35.45
N GLN A 109 -37.97 21.47 35.85
CA GLN A 109 -37.56 21.54 37.26
C GLN A 109 -38.46 22.44 38.09
N ASN A 110 -38.88 23.59 37.55
CA ASN A 110 -39.73 24.56 38.26
C ASN A 110 -41.14 24.03 38.57
N GLN A 111 -41.54 22.92 37.96
CA GLN A 111 -42.83 22.25 38.18
C GLN A 111 -42.71 21.10 39.18
N CYS A 112 -41.49 20.70 39.56
CA CYS A 112 -41.22 19.59 40.46
C CYS A 112 -40.78 20.06 41.85
N ARG A 113 -41.58 19.76 42.88
CA ARG A 113 -41.28 20.08 44.29
C ARG A 113 -40.22 19.17 44.93
N LYS A 114 -39.71 18.16 44.22
CA LYS A 114 -38.73 17.17 44.69
C LYS A 114 -37.68 16.92 43.62
N GLY A 115 -36.49 16.44 44.03
CA GLY A 115 -35.46 15.98 43.10
C GLY A 115 -34.35 16.99 42.79
N GLU A 116 -34.14 18.00 43.62
CA GLU A 116 -33.09 19.03 43.42
C GLU A 116 -31.70 18.42 43.15
N ARG A 117 -31.34 17.35 43.88
CA ARG A 117 -30.07 16.63 43.67
C ARG A 117 -29.97 16.01 42.27
N PHE A 118 -31.06 15.44 41.75
CA PHE A 118 -31.09 14.91 40.39
C PHE A 118 -30.87 16.03 39.38
N PHE A 119 -31.61 17.14 39.49
CA PHE A 119 -31.45 18.28 38.58
C PHE A 119 -30.06 18.92 38.68
N ALA A 120 -29.46 18.97 39.87
CA ALA A 120 -28.10 19.46 40.06
C ALA A 120 -27.06 18.61 39.33
N VAL A 121 -27.12 17.28 39.48
CA VAL A 121 -26.24 16.35 38.77
C VAL A 121 -26.49 16.42 37.25
N MET A 122 -27.76 16.45 36.84
CA MET A 122 -28.15 16.44 35.43
C MET A 122 -27.72 17.72 34.71
N ARG A 123 -27.67 18.88 35.38
CA ARG A 123 -27.08 20.11 34.81
C ARG A 123 -25.59 19.97 34.52
N GLY A 124 -24.85 19.32 35.42
CA GLY A 124 -23.42 19.02 35.21
C GLY A 124 -23.23 18.12 34.00
N PHE A 125 -23.94 16.99 33.98
CA PHE A 125 -23.94 16.05 32.85
C PHE A 125 -24.31 16.75 31.53
N LEU A 126 -25.37 17.56 31.52
CA LEU A 126 -25.82 18.24 30.31
C LEU A 126 -24.75 19.18 29.75
N LYS A 127 -24.11 19.96 30.62
CA LYS A 127 -23.04 20.88 30.22
C LYS A 127 -21.89 20.15 29.54
N GLU A 128 -21.45 19.03 30.11
CA GLU A 128 -20.36 18.21 29.57
C GLU A 128 -20.78 17.53 28.26
N ALA A 129 -21.97 16.92 28.23
CA ALA A 129 -22.49 16.24 27.05
C ALA A 129 -22.67 17.20 25.87
N GLU A 130 -23.26 18.37 26.09
CA GLU A 130 -23.41 19.39 25.06
C GLU A 130 -22.06 19.87 24.52
N GLN A 131 -21.05 20.04 25.38
CA GLN A 131 -19.72 20.43 24.94
C GLN A 131 -19.07 19.36 24.07
N GLY A 132 -19.11 18.10 24.51
CA GLY A 132 -18.56 16.97 23.75
C GLY A 132 -19.25 16.78 22.40
N ILE A 133 -20.58 16.86 22.37
CA ILE A 133 -21.35 16.72 21.11
C ILE A 133 -21.07 17.89 20.17
N ARG A 134 -21.01 19.13 20.67
CA ARG A 134 -20.62 20.29 19.84
C ARG A 134 -19.23 20.11 19.23
N GLN A 135 -18.28 19.57 19.98
CA GLN A 135 -16.94 19.29 19.47
C GLN A 135 -16.99 18.25 18.35
N VAL A 136 -17.63 17.09 18.57
CA VAL A 136 -17.75 16.03 17.56
C VAL A 136 -18.46 16.52 16.31
N ARG A 137 -19.54 17.31 16.45
CA ARG A 137 -20.26 17.93 15.32
C ARG A 137 -19.39 18.92 14.55
N GLY A 138 -18.55 19.68 15.26
CA GLY A 138 -17.59 20.58 14.65
C GLY A 138 -16.52 19.83 13.85
N ASP A 139 -15.99 18.74 14.40
CA ASP A 139 -14.96 17.93 13.76
C ASP A 139 -15.51 17.16 12.55
N GLU A 140 -16.73 16.64 12.65
CA GLU A 140 -17.47 16.05 11.52
C GLU A 140 -17.57 17.04 10.35
N ARG A 141 -18.01 18.28 10.62
CA ARG A 141 -18.15 19.32 9.59
C ARG A 141 -16.82 19.65 8.94
N LYS A 142 -15.77 19.89 9.74
CA LYS A 142 -14.43 20.20 9.24
C LYS A 142 -13.87 19.06 8.39
N ALA A 143 -14.07 17.80 8.81
CA ALA A 143 -13.64 16.64 8.04
C ALA A 143 -14.34 16.64 6.66
N MET A 144 -15.64 16.91 6.62
CA MET A 144 -16.39 16.97 5.36
C MET A 144 -16.01 18.14 4.46
N GLU A 145 -15.67 19.30 5.03
CA GLU A 145 -15.11 20.42 4.26
C GLU A 145 -13.81 20.01 3.56
N ARG A 146 -12.93 19.28 4.24
CA ARG A 146 -11.69 18.73 3.63
C ARG A 146 -11.98 17.70 2.56
N VAL A 147 -12.96 16.82 2.78
CA VAL A 147 -13.37 15.84 1.77
C VAL A 147 -13.90 16.54 0.51
N ASN A 148 -14.68 17.61 0.68
CA ASN A 148 -15.20 18.40 -0.44
C ASN A 148 -14.09 19.14 -1.18
N GLU A 149 -13.09 19.68 -0.48
CA GLU A 149 -11.91 20.32 -1.06
C GLU A 149 -11.13 19.32 -1.94
N ILE A 150 -10.81 18.14 -1.40
CA ILE A 150 -10.08 17.09 -2.14
C ILE A 150 -10.92 16.58 -3.32
N THR A 151 -12.23 16.40 -3.13
CA THR A 151 -13.13 15.99 -4.20
C THR A 151 -13.23 17.05 -5.30
N GLY A 152 -13.28 18.33 -4.93
CA GLY A 152 -13.23 19.45 -5.86
C GLY A 152 -11.93 19.48 -6.67
N TYR A 153 -10.80 19.21 -6.03
CA TYR A 153 -9.49 19.16 -6.69
C TYR A 153 -9.41 18.05 -7.76
N PHE A 154 -9.85 16.83 -7.45
CA PHE A 154 -9.75 15.70 -8.38
C PHE A 154 -10.93 15.55 -9.34
N HIS A 155 -12.15 15.93 -8.95
CA HIS A 155 -13.37 15.71 -9.76
C HIS A 155 -13.94 17.00 -10.37
N GLY A 156 -13.46 18.17 -9.95
CA GLY A 156 -13.86 19.49 -10.45
C GLY A 156 -15.23 19.98 -9.98
N ASN A 157 -16.16 19.08 -9.64
CA ASN A 157 -17.47 19.43 -9.11
C ASN A 157 -17.86 18.48 -7.95
N ALA A 158 -17.67 18.94 -6.72
CA ALA A 158 -18.02 18.19 -5.52
C ALA A 158 -19.53 17.92 -5.41
N ALA A 159 -20.40 18.78 -5.96
CA ALA A 159 -21.85 18.61 -5.90
C ALA A 159 -22.34 17.35 -6.65
N LYS A 160 -21.56 16.82 -7.60
CA LYS A 160 -21.90 15.57 -8.30
C LYS A 160 -21.59 14.31 -7.48
N GLU A 161 -20.69 14.41 -6.51
CA GLU A 161 -20.28 13.28 -5.66
C GLU A 161 -20.90 13.37 -4.24
N GLU A 162 -21.83 14.30 -4.01
CA GLU A 162 -22.52 14.47 -2.71
C GLU A 162 -23.23 13.20 -2.22
N ALA A 163 -23.68 12.33 -3.13
CA ALA A 163 -24.32 11.07 -2.78
C ALA A 163 -23.36 10.07 -2.09
N HIS A 164 -22.06 10.17 -2.37
CA HIS A 164 -21.04 9.29 -1.79
C HIS A 164 -19.76 10.07 -1.45
N PRO A 165 -19.77 10.90 -0.39
CA PRO A 165 -18.67 11.83 -0.13
C PRO A 165 -17.32 11.15 0.08
N LEU A 166 -17.31 9.94 0.62
CA LEU A 166 -16.08 9.18 0.90
C LEU A 166 -15.60 8.33 -0.28
N ARG A 167 -16.28 8.36 -1.43
CA ARG A 167 -15.94 7.56 -2.61
C ARG A 167 -14.52 7.79 -3.12
N ILE A 168 -14.02 9.02 -2.97
CA ILE A 168 -12.64 9.36 -3.35
C ILE A 168 -11.60 8.48 -2.62
N PHE A 169 -11.85 8.15 -1.35
CA PHE A 169 -10.98 7.24 -0.59
C PHE A 169 -11.11 5.79 -1.07
N MET A 170 -12.31 5.36 -1.49
CA MET A 170 -12.53 4.02 -2.04
C MET A 170 -11.73 3.83 -3.34
N VAL A 171 -11.79 4.80 -4.25
CA VAL A 171 -11.05 4.79 -5.51
C VAL A 171 -9.54 4.75 -5.26
N ALA A 172 -9.04 5.60 -4.34
CA ALA A 172 -7.64 5.59 -3.95
C ALA A 172 -7.20 4.24 -3.34
N ARG A 173 -8.00 3.68 -2.42
CA ARG A 173 -7.74 2.36 -1.81
C ARG A 173 -7.66 1.27 -2.87
N ASP A 174 -8.61 1.24 -3.80
CA ASP A 174 -8.70 0.20 -4.81
C ASP A 174 -7.55 0.31 -5.81
N PHE A 175 -7.19 1.53 -6.22
CA PHE A 175 -6.00 1.76 -7.04
C PHE A 175 -4.72 1.30 -6.33
N VAL A 176 -4.53 1.63 -5.05
CA VAL A 176 -3.37 1.19 -4.27
C VAL A 176 -3.31 -0.34 -4.16
N ALA A 177 -4.45 -1.01 -4.00
CA ALA A 177 -4.51 -2.47 -3.98
C ALA A 177 -4.09 -3.09 -5.32
N ILE A 178 -4.49 -2.47 -6.44
CA ILE A 178 -4.05 -2.87 -7.78
C ILE A 178 -2.55 -2.61 -7.95
N LEU A 179 -2.06 -1.44 -7.53
CA LEU A 179 -0.64 -1.08 -7.58
C LEU A 179 0.22 -2.09 -6.80
N ASP A 180 -0.20 -2.48 -5.60
CA ASP A 180 0.47 -3.51 -4.79
C ASP A 180 0.58 -4.85 -5.53
N ARG A 181 -0.48 -5.25 -6.24
CA ARG A 181 -0.46 -6.46 -7.06
C ARG A 181 0.54 -6.33 -8.20
N VAL A 182 0.51 -5.22 -8.94
CA VAL A 182 1.42 -4.97 -10.08
C VAL A 182 2.87 -4.94 -9.61
N CYS A 183 3.18 -4.30 -8.48
CA CYS A 183 4.54 -4.30 -7.91
C CYS A 183 5.06 -5.72 -7.63
N ARG A 184 4.20 -6.63 -7.15
CA ARG A 184 4.58 -8.05 -6.97
C ARG A 184 4.82 -8.76 -8.29
N GLU A 185 3.99 -8.51 -9.30
CA GLU A 185 4.10 -9.10 -10.64
C GLU A 185 5.41 -8.66 -11.34
N VAL A 186 5.73 -7.37 -11.28
CA VAL A 186 6.99 -6.82 -11.81
C VAL A 186 8.20 -7.41 -11.09
N SER A 187 8.15 -7.54 -9.75
CA SER A 187 9.23 -8.17 -8.98
C SER A 187 9.49 -9.63 -9.38
N GLN A 188 8.43 -10.39 -9.68
CA GLN A 188 8.51 -11.79 -10.09
C GLN A 188 9.04 -11.94 -11.52
N GLN A 189 8.60 -11.08 -12.44
CA GLN A 189 9.08 -11.06 -13.83
C GLN A 189 10.60 -10.82 -13.90
N ASP A 190 11.10 -9.93 -13.04
CA ASP A 190 12.53 -9.64 -12.95
C ASP A 190 13.34 -10.84 -12.45
N ARG A 191 12.77 -11.60 -11.51
CA ARG A 191 13.39 -12.81 -10.98
C ARG A 191 13.40 -13.95 -12.00
N ALA A 192 12.35 -14.08 -12.81
CA ALA A 192 12.24 -15.07 -13.87
C ALA A 192 13.22 -14.80 -15.03
N PHE A 193 13.38 -13.53 -15.43
CA PHE A 193 14.36 -13.13 -16.44
C PHE A 193 15.81 -13.45 -16.00
N VAL A 194 16.14 -13.21 -14.74
CA VAL A 194 17.47 -13.49 -14.18
C VAL A 194 17.71 -15.00 -13.96
N GLY A 195 16.68 -15.78 -13.62
CA GLY A 195 16.76 -17.23 -13.47
C GLY A 195 17.09 -17.96 -14.79
N SER A 196 16.55 -17.48 -15.91
CA SER A 196 16.82 -18.05 -17.22
C SER A 196 18.24 -17.76 -17.73
N ALA A 197 18.82 -16.61 -17.38
CA ALA A 197 20.18 -16.24 -17.79
C ALA A 197 21.28 -17.06 -17.08
N ARG A 198 21.00 -17.62 -15.90
CA ARG A 198 21.94 -18.50 -15.17
C ARG A 198 21.92 -19.96 -15.64
N SER A 199 20.91 -20.40 -16.38
CA SER A 199 20.81 -21.78 -16.86
C SER A 199 21.75 -22.12 -18.03
N PHE A 200 22.39 -21.13 -18.66
CA PHE A 200 23.24 -21.34 -19.85
C PHE A 200 24.76 -21.35 -19.58
N ARG A 201 25.20 -21.40 -18.32
CA ARG A 201 26.62 -21.65 -17.99
C ARG A 201 26.80 -22.92 -17.15
N ALA A 202 26.50 -24.05 -17.77
CA ALA A 202 27.09 -25.34 -17.42
C ALA A 202 27.34 -26.12 -18.71
N SER A 203 28.45 -25.80 -19.38
CA SER A 203 29.10 -26.70 -20.34
C SER A 203 30.59 -26.43 -20.25
N ALA A 204 31.21 -27.07 -19.27
CA ALA A 204 32.65 -27.25 -19.20
C ALA A 204 32.93 -28.71 -19.59
N THR A 205 33.35 -28.87 -20.85
CA THR A 205 34.45 -29.73 -21.29
C THR A 205 34.57 -31.11 -20.63
N THR A 206 34.08 -32.14 -21.32
CA THR A 206 34.54 -33.54 -21.14
C THR A 206 35.22 -34.00 -22.44
N PRO A 207 36.49 -34.46 -22.41
CA PRO A 207 37.16 -35.02 -23.58
C PRO A 207 36.67 -36.44 -23.87
N SER A 208 36.54 -36.79 -25.16
CA SER A 208 36.19 -38.13 -25.63
C SER A 208 37.29 -39.17 -25.34
N PRO A 209 36.95 -40.44 -25.03
CA PRO A 209 37.93 -41.50 -24.82
C PRO A 209 38.38 -42.12 -26.15
N LEU A 210 39.70 -42.27 -26.32
CA LEU A 210 40.32 -43.00 -27.43
C LEU A 210 40.82 -44.36 -26.91
N LEU A 211 40.40 -45.42 -27.60
CA LEU A 211 40.66 -46.83 -27.29
C LEU A 211 42.16 -47.20 -27.39
N SER A 212 42.64 -47.85 -26.33
CA SER A 212 43.57 -48.98 -26.23
C SER A 212 44.53 -49.30 -27.38
N MET A 213 45.84 -49.38 -27.09
CA MET A 213 46.67 -50.57 -27.37
C MET A 213 47.93 -50.62 -26.48
N HIS A 214 48.01 -51.69 -25.67
CA HIS A 214 49.15 -52.54 -25.30
C HIS A 214 50.60 -52.01 -25.18
N GLY A 215 51.25 -52.36 -24.06
CA GLY A 215 52.71 -52.44 -23.92
C GLY A 215 53.17 -52.63 -22.46
N GLN A 216 53.81 -53.75 -22.16
CA GLN A 216 54.18 -54.26 -20.83
C GLN A 216 55.42 -53.59 -20.20
N HIS A 217 55.52 -53.72 -18.86
CA HIS A 217 56.61 -54.38 -18.10
C HIS A 217 57.37 -53.55 -17.03
N GLY A 218 57.34 -54.07 -15.79
CA GLY A 218 58.31 -53.90 -14.66
C GLY A 218 58.36 -52.53 -13.97
N GLY A 219 58.48 -52.37 -12.65
CA GLY A 219 58.69 -53.27 -11.51
C GLY A 219 59.10 -52.41 -10.28
N ASP A 220 58.69 -52.88 -9.10
CA ASP A 220 59.27 -52.69 -7.75
C ASP A 220 59.24 -51.37 -6.94
N GLY A 221 58.92 -51.54 -5.64
CA GLY A 221 59.39 -50.73 -4.50
C GLY A 221 58.28 -50.02 -3.69
N ASN A 222 57.56 -50.68 -2.78
CA ASN A 222 57.84 -50.90 -1.34
C ASN A 222 57.50 -49.71 -0.38
N SER A 223 56.90 -50.10 0.75
CA SER A 223 56.88 -49.48 2.09
C SER A 223 55.68 -48.61 2.52
N ASP A 224 54.74 -49.29 3.19
CA ASP A 224 54.35 -49.17 4.61
C ASP A 224 53.87 -47.86 5.28
N GLU A 225 52.91 -48.10 6.20
CA GLU A 225 52.52 -47.31 7.40
C GLU A 225 51.71 -46.02 7.17
N ALA A 226 50.71 -45.63 7.97
CA ALA A 226 50.09 -46.11 9.22
C ALA A 226 48.81 -45.22 9.39
N THR A 227 47.62 -45.76 9.68
CA THR A 227 47.05 -45.89 11.04
C THR A 227 46.26 -44.65 11.54
N LEU A 228 44.97 -44.92 11.82
CA LEU A 228 44.02 -44.35 12.81
C LEU A 228 43.46 -42.92 12.57
N LEU A 229 42.15 -42.75 12.37
CA LEU A 229 40.99 -42.91 13.31
C LEU A 229 40.92 -41.84 14.41
N GLY A 230 39.74 -41.22 14.51
CA GLY A 230 39.27 -40.44 15.67
C GLY A 230 38.42 -39.24 15.23
N VAL A 231 37.11 -39.37 14.94
CA VAL A 231 35.97 -39.52 15.88
C VAL A 231 35.64 -38.22 16.63
N LEU A 232 34.44 -37.72 16.32
CA LEU A 232 33.39 -37.07 17.14
C LEU A 232 33.74 -36.10 18.28
N ASP A 233 33.11 -34.93 18.26
CA ASP A 233 31.98 -34.53 19.14
C ASP A 233 31.65 -33.04 18.82
N ALA A 234 30.43 -32.57 18.50
CA ALA A 234 29.12 -32.68 19.15
C ALA A 234 29.11 -32.14 20.59
N HIS A 235 28.77 -30.87 20.80
CA HIS A 235 27.52 -30.45 21.47
C HIS A 235 27.50 -28.97 21.88
N PHE A 236 26.27 -28.43 21.81
CA PHE A 236 25.69 -27.23 22.43
C PHE A 236 26.12 -25.83 21.98
#